data_AF-A0A937G674-F1
#
_entry.id   AF-A0A937G674-F1
#
_cell.length_a   1.000
_cell.length_b   1.000
_cell.length_c   1.000
_cell.angle_alpha   90.00
_cell.angle_beta   90.00
_cell.angle_gamma   90.00
#
_symmetry.space_group_name_H-M   'P 1'
#
loop_
_entity.id
_entity.type
_entity.pdbx_description
1 polymer ?
#
loop_
_entity_poly.entity_id
_entity_poly.type
_entity_poly.pdbx_seq_one_letter_code
_entity_poly.pdbx_strand_id
1 'polypeptide(L)'
;MKAHTTLFLLILGASLFSACGLLGPKAPETTAATNLSDSRLQTKFPGYTLTEYQAGEALYQTQCSRCHTLHPASLLVENQWARIIPEMASKANRKAGGEVVTEAGQQAIFRYLYAQGMGLSMDEHSH
;
A
#
# COMPACT_ATOMS: atom_id res chain seq x y z
N MET A 1 -16.80 -32.09 61.82
CA MET A 1 -17.51 -33.14 61.06
C MET A 1 -17.42 -32.75 59.59
N LYS A 2 -16.86 -33.62 58.74
CA LYS A 2 -16.52 -33.33 57.34
C LYS A 2 -17.80 -33.37 56.47
N ALA A 3 -18.07 -32.30 55.74
CA ALA A 3 -19.12 -32.26 54.74
C ALA A 3 -18.59 -32.92 53.45
N HIS A 4 -19.16 -34.06 53.08
CA HIS A 4 -18.85 -34.75 51.83
C HIS A 4 -19.79 -34.24 50.74
N THR A 5 -19.18 -33.43 49.89
CA THR A 5 -19.47 -33.06 48.50
C THR A 5 -20.52 -33.93 47.79
N THR A 6 -21.71 -33.36 47.64
CA THR A 6 -22.65 -33.66 46.56
C THR A 6 -22.04 -33.30 45.20
N LEU A 7 -22.24 -34.15 44.19
CA LEU A 7 -23.14 -33.86 43.06
C LEU A 7 -22.65 -34.53 41.76
N PHE A 8 -23.36 -35.60 41.41
CA PHE A 8 -23.84 -35.99 40.07
C PHE A 8 -23.05 -35.53 38.83
N LEU A 9 -22.44 -36.52 38.18
CA LEU A 9 -22.27 -36.62 36.72
C LEU A 9 -23.53 -36.19 35.97
N LEU A 10 -23.41 -35.30 34.98
CA LEU A 10 -24.29 -35.22 33.81
C LEU A 10 -23.70 -34.29 32.72
N ILE A 11 -23.68 -34.81 31.48
CA ILE A 11 -23.76 -34.11 30.16
C ILE A 11 -22.44 -33.49 29.67
N LEU A 12 -21.62 -34.14 28.83
CA LEU A 12 -21.81 -34.57 27.43
C LEU A 12 -22.13 -33.43 26.44
N GLY A 13 -21.14 -33.06 25.63
CA GLY A 13 -21.35 -32.44 24.31
C GLY A 13 -21.00 -30.96 24.16
N ALA A 14 -19.72 -30.59 24.29
CA ALA A 14 -19.23 -29.28 23.85
C ALA A 14 -18.86 -29.32 22.35
N SER A 15 -19.82 -28.91 21.53
CA SER A 15 -19.70 -28.05 20.35
C SER A 15 -18.42 -28.13 19.50
N LEU A 16 -18.53 -28.80 18.35
CA LEU A 16 -17.62 -28.65 17.21
C LEU A 16 -17.76 -27.23 16.62
N PHE A 17 -16.85 -26.33 16.99
CA PHE A 17 -16.50 -25.17 16.17
C PHE A 17 -15.26 -25.55 15.35
N SER A 18 -15.37 -25.61 14.02
CA SER A 18 -14.30 -25.07 13.17
C SER A 18 -14.80 -24.83 11.74
N ALA A 19 -14.55 -23.62 11.27
CA ALA A 19 -15.10 -23.01 10.08
C ALA A 19 -14.38 -23.42 8.79
N CYS A 20 -15.03 -23.20 7.64
CA CYS A 20 -14.32 -22.69 6.46
C CYS A 20 -15.30 -21.90 5.59
N GLY A 21 -15.46 -20.63 5.95
CA GLY A 21 -16.24 -19.65 5.20
C GLY A 21 -15.52 -18.31 5.22
N LEU A 22 -14.30 -18.27 4.66
CA LEU A 22 -13.63 -17.02 4.36
C LEU A 22 -13.74 -16.74 2.85
N LEU A 23 -14.86 -16.14 2.46
CA LEU A 23 -14.84 -15.19 1.35
C LEU A 23 -14.19 -13.92 1.92
N GLY A 24 -12.86 -13.90 1.95
CA GLY A 24 -12.10 -12.70 2.29
C GLY A 24 -12.36 -11.59 1.26
N PRO A 25 -12.19 -10.32 1.64
CA PRO A 25 -12.25 -9.21 0.69
C PRO A 25 -11.26 -9.47 -0.45
N LYS A 26 -11.73 -9.33 -1.70
CA LYS A 26 -10.91 -9.39 -2.91
C LYS A 26 -9.68 -8.51 -2.67
N ALA A 27 -8.50 -9.14 -2.60
CA ALA A 27 -7.23 -8.42 -2.51
C ALA A 27 -7.19 -7.40 -3.65
N PRO A 28 -6.72 -6.16 -3.39
CA PRO A 28 -6.50 -5.21 -4.47
C PRO A 28 -5.65 -5.90 -5.53
N GLU A 29 -6.12 -5.89 -6.78
CA GLU A 29 -5.36 -6.40 -7.91
C GLU A 29 -4.07 -5.58 -7.98
N THR A 30 -2.99 -6.16 -7.47
CA THR A 30 -1.64 -5.61 -7.58
C THR A 30 -1.38 -5.42 -9.06
N THR A 31 -1.33 -4.16 -9.49
CA THR A 31 -0.86 -3.84 -10.83
C THR A 31 0.59 -4.32 -10.89
N ALA A 32 0.83 -5.31 -11.74
CA ALA A 32 2.07 -6.09 -11.75
C ALA A 32 3.29 -5.18 -11.60
N ALA A 33 4.11 -5.45 -10.59
CA ALA A 33 5.36 -4.78 -10.38
C ALA A 33 6.17 -4.79 -11.68
N THR A 34 6.44 -3.62 -12.25
CA THR A 34 7.53 -3.47 -13.21
C THR A 34 8.80 -4.01 -12.55
N ASN A 35 9.55 -4.83 -13.27
CA ASN A 35 10.74 -5.56 -12.81
C ASN A 35 11.51 -4.80 -11.71
N LEU A 36 11.36 -5.20 -10.44
CA LEU A 36 12.03 -4.50 -9.33
C LEU A 36 13.56 -4.63 -9.41
N SER A 37 14.06 -5.59 -10.18
CA SER A 37 15.48 -5.73 -10.53
C SER A 37 15.94 -4.83 -11.67
N ASP A 38 15.08 -3.94 -12.18
CA ASP A 38 15.43 -2.99 -13.23
C ASP A 38 16.63 -2.14 -12.80
N SER A 39 17.62 -2.05 -13.69
CA SER A 39 18.90 -1.41 -13.38
C SER A 39 18.75 0.08 -13.09
N ARG A 40 17.84 0.78 -13.78
CA ARG A 40 17.57 2.20 -13.57
C ARG A 40 16.90 2.40 -12.21
N LEU A 41 15.90 1.59 -11.89
CA LEU A 41 15.22 1.61 -10.59
C LEU A 41 16.21 1.36 -9.45
N GLN A 42 17.05 0.33 -9.54
CA GLN A 42 18.02 -0.02 -8.50
C GLN A 42 19.19 0.98 -8.42
N THR A 43 19.55 1.63 -9.52
CA THR A 43 20.55 2.72 -9.47
C THR A 43 20.01 3.92 -8.70
N LYS A 44 18.73 4.25 -8.88
CA LYS A 44 18.11 5.40 -8.22
C LYS A 44 17.69 5.11 -6.78
N PHE A 45 17.17 3.90 -6.54
CA PHE A 45 16.74 3.44 -5.22
C PHE A 45 17.43 2.10 -4.91
N PRO A 46 18.71 2.11 -4.52
CA PRO A 46 19.44 0.90 -4.19
C PRO A 46 18.74 0.11 -3.08
N GLY A 47 18.48 -1.17 -3.36
CA GLY A 47 17.83 -2.06 -2.41
C GLY A 47 16.32 -1.90 -2.34
N TYR A 48 15.69 -1.18 -3.27
CA TYR A 48 14.24 -1.04 -3.29
C TYR A 48 13.56 -2.40 -3.39
N THR A 49 12.72 -2.70 -2.41
CA THR A 49 12.15 -4.03 -2.18
C THR A 49 10.69 -4.13 -2.63
N LEU A 50 10.20 -5.37 -2.75
CA LEU A 50 8.77 -5.63 -2.98
C LEU A 50 7.90 -5.06 -1.85
N THR A 51 8.35 -5.12 -0.60
CA THR A 51 7.61 -4.57 0.54
C THR A 51 7.45 -3.06 0.43
N GLU A 52 8.49 -2.34 0.03
CA GLU A 52 8.40 -0.89 -0.18
C GLU A 52 7.53 -0.54 -1.39
N TYR A 53 7.61 -1.33 -2.47
CA TYR A 53 6.71 -1.20 -3.62
C TYR A 53 5.24 -1.31 -3.20
N GLN A 54 4.90 -2.35 -2.43
CA GLN A 54 3.54 -2.59 -1.96
C GLN A 54 3.08 -1.50 -0.98
N ALA A 55 3.97 -0.98 -0.13
CA ALA A 55 3.66 0.12 0.77
C ALA A 55 3.31 1.40 -0.01
N GLY A 56 4.10 1.72 -1.05
CA GLY A 56 3.83 2.85 -1.94
C GLY A 56 2.55 2.67 -2.76
N GLU A 57 2.30 1.46 -3.30
CA GLU A 57 1.08 1.11 -4.03
C GLU A 57 -0.16 1.30 -3.14
N ALA A 58 -0.14 0.75 -1.93
CA ALA A 58 -1.26 0.85 -1.00
C ALA A 58 -1.55 2.31 -0.62
N LEU A 59 -0.52 3.12 -0.34
CA LEU A 59 -0.70 4.55 -0.06
C LEU A 59 -1.26 5.30 -1.27
N TYR A 60 -0.75 5.01 -2.47
CA TYR A 60 -1.24 5.63 -3.70
C TYR A 60 -2.71 5.31 -3.95
N GLN A 61 -3.07 4.03 -3.90
CA GLN A 61 -4.43 3.57 -4.12
C GLN A 61 -5.41 4.09 -3.07
N THR A 62 -5.01 4.13 -1.79
CA THR A 62 -5.92 4.50 -0.70
C THR A 62 -6.03 6.00 -0.46
N GLN A 63 -4.94 6.76 -0.63
CA GLN A 63 -4.92 8.19 -0.33
C GLN A 63 -5.15 9.06 -1.56
N CYS A 64 -4.58 8.71 -2.72
CA CYS A 64 -4.70 9.54 -3.92
C CYS A 64 -6.05 9.38 -4.64
N SER A 65 -6.80 8.30 -4.38
CA SER A 65 -8.13 8.08 -4.96
C SER A 65 -9.27 8.79 -4.21
N ARG A 66 -9.00 9.40 -3.06
CA ARG A 66 -10.02 9.98 -2.16
C ARG A 66 -10.69 11.26 -2.70
N CYS A 67 -10.13 11.86 -3.74
CA CYS A 67 -10.58 13.16 -4.26
C CYS A 67 -10.80 13.15 -5.77
N HIS A 68 -10.10 12.31 -6.51
CA HIS A 68 -10.19 12.17 -7.96
C HIS A 68 -9.71 10.77 -8.36
N THR A 69 -9.92 10.41 -9.62
CA THR A 69 -9.37 9.17 -10.19
C THR A 69 -7.85 9.16 -10.09
N LEU A 70 -7.27 7.97 -9.90
CA LEU A 70 -5.82 7.80 -9.90
C LEU A 70 -5.24 8.12 -11.28
N HIS A 71 -4.17 8.90 -11.30
CA HIS A 71 -3.43 9.21 -12.51
C HIS A 71 -2.42 8.08 -12.81
N PRO A 72 -2.24 7.67 -14.07
CA PRO A 72 -1.20 6.70 -14.39
C PRO A 72 0.18 7.35 -14.16
N ALA A 73 1.18 6.55 -13.78
CA ALA A 73 2.53 7.06 -13.53
C ALA A 73 3.12 7.78 -14.76
N SER A 74 2.80 7.29 -15.96
CA SER A 74 3.21 7.88 -17.24
C SER A 74 2.61 9.25 -17.56
N LEU A 75 1.63 9.74 -16.76
CA LEU A 75 1.00 11.04 -17.01
C LEU A 75 1.98 12.21 -16.89
N LEU A 76 2.94 12.11 -15.97
CA LEU A 76 3.88 13.17 -15.66
C LEU A 76 5.30 12.63 -15.63
N VAL A 77 6.25 13.54 -15.87
CA VAL A 77 7.67 13.24 -15.70
C VAL A 77 8.09 13.35 -14.23
N GLU A 78 9.26 12.83 -13.91
CA GLU A 78 9.76 12.72 -12.54
C GLU A 78 9.70 14.03 -11.73
N ASN A 79 10.19 15.15 -12.28
CA ASN A 79 10.23 16.43 -11.57
C ASN A 79 8.83 17.02 -11.30
N GLN A 80 7.86 16.73 -12.16
CA GLN A 80 6.47 17.13 -11.98
C GLN A 80 5.84 16.31 -10.86
N TRP A 81 6.06 15.00 -10.84
CA TRP A 81 5.62 14.15 -9.74
C TRP A 81 6.24 14.54 -8.40
N ALA A 82 7.54 14.86 -8.37
CA ALA A 82 8.23 15.34 -7.17
C ALA A 82 7.61 16.61 -6.58
N ARG A 83 7.01 17.47 -7.42
CA ARG A 83 6.28 18.66 -6.98
C ARG A 83 4.83 18.36 -6.59
N ILE A 84 4.12 17.57 -7.38
CA ILE A 84 2.67 17.35 -7.24
C ILE A 84 2.34 16.47 -6.03
N ILE A 85 3.18 15.47 -5.71
CA ILE A 85 2.92 14.57 -4.58
C ILE A 85 2.82 15.34 -3.25
N PRO A 86 3.75 16.22 -2.87
CA PRO A 86 3.62 17.05 -1.67
C PRO A 86 2.37 17.94 -1.66
N GLU A 87 2.03 18.54 -2.80
CA GLU A 87 0.83 19.38 -2.92
C GLU A 87 -0.45 18.58 -2.69
N MET A 88 -0.55 17.38 -3.28
CA MET A 88 -1.70 16.49 -3.09
C MET A 88 -1.74 15.90 -1.68
N ALA A 89 -0.59 15.57 -1.09
CA ALA A 89 -0.50 15.13 0.30
C ALA A 89 -1.03 16.19 1.27
N SER A 90 -0.64 17.46 1.08
CA SER A 90 -1.16 18.59 1.86
C SER A 90 -2.69 18.74 1.74
N LYS A 91 -3.22 18.60 0.51
CA LYS A 91 -4.68 18.63 0.25
C LYS A 91 -5.39 17.43 0.91
N ALA A 92 -4.82 16.23 0.81
CA ALA A 92 -5.36 15.02 1.41
C ALA A 92 -5.38 15.12 2.94
N ASN A 93 -4.28 15.58 3.54
CA ASN A 93 -4.15 15.79 4.99
C ASN A 93 -5.18 16.81 5.50
N ARG A 94 -5.33 17.95 4.80
CA ARG A 94 -6.35 18.95 5.14
C ARG A 94 -7.76 18.39 5.05
N LYS A 95 -8.07 17.60 4.00
CA LYS A 95 -9.39 16.96 3.84
C LYS A 95 -9.65 15.91 4.93
N ALA A 96 -8.60 15.22 5.38
CA ALA A 96 -8.70 14.21 6.44
C ALA A 96 -8.76 14.81 7.86
N GLY A 97 -8.43 16.09 8.03
CA GLY A 97 -8.31 16.71 9.35
C GLY A 97 -7.09 16.25 10.15
N GLY A 98 -6.08 15.67 9.48
CA GLY A 98 -4.89 15.10 10.12
C GLY A 98 -3.89 14.57 9.10
N GLU A 99 -2.70 14.16 9.57
CA GLU A 99 -1.65 13.63 8.70
C GLU A 99 -1.96 12.18 8.28
N VAL A 100 -2.38 11.99 7.03
CA VAL A 100 -2.67 10.68 6.42
C VAL A 100 -1.66 10.30 5.33
N VAL A 101 -0.93 11.29 4.82
CA VAL A 101 0.24 11.13 3.95
C VAL A 101 1.39 11.91 4.56
N THR A 102 2.25 11.20 5.30
CA THR A 102 3.49 11.73 5.88
C THR A 102 4.54 11.98 4.80
N GLU A 103 5.66 12.63 5.14
CA GLU A 103 6.80 12.78 4.23
C GLU A 103 7.35 11.42 3.75
N ALA A 104 7.48 10.44 4.66
CA ALA A 104 7.87 9.07 4.28
C ALA A 104 6.84 8.43 3.33
N GLY A 105 5.55 8.69 3.54
CA GLY A 105 4.48 8.25 2.64
C GLY A 105 4.57 8.89 1.25
N GLN A 106 4.90 10.18 1.16
CA GLN A 106 5.14 10.86 -0.12
C GLN A 106 6.29 10.20 -0.88
N GLN A 107 7.39 9.87 -0.19
CA GLN A 107 8.52 9.19 -0.80
C GLN A 107 8.15 7.77 -1.27
N ALA A 108 7.38 7.03 -0.49
CA ALA A 108 6.90 5.70 -0.88
C ALA A 108 6.02 5.76 -2.14
N ILE A 109 5.09 6.72 -2.22
CA ILE A 109 4.26 6.95 -3.41
C ILE A 109 5.14 7.31 -4.62
N PHE A 110 6.13 8.19 -4.44
CA PHE A 110 7.04 8.59 -5.52
C PHE A 110 7.84 7.40 -6.06
N ARG A 111 8.43 6.57 -5.19
CA ARG A 111 9.17 5.37 -5.62
C ARG A 111 8.26 4.36 -6.33
N TYR A 112 7.03 4.18 -5.84
CA TYR A 112 6.03 3.35 -6.50
C TYR A 112 5.73 3.86 -7.92
N LEU A 113 5.43 5.15 -8.08
CA LEU A 113 5.18 5.73 -9.40
C LEU A 113 6.39 5.59 -10.31
N TYR A 114 7.61 5.75 -9.78
CA TYR A 114 8.84 5.58 -10.55
C TYR A 114 8.94 4.16 -11.11
N ALA A 115 8.74 3.16 -10.25
CA ALA A 115 8.72 1.76 -10.66
C ALA A 115 7.62 1.49 -11.70
N GLN A 116 6.46 2.13 -11.59
CA GLN A 116 5.36 2.01 -12.56
C GLN A 116 5.61 2.71 -13.91
N GLY A 117 6.79 3.30 -14.11
CA GLY A 117 7.14 3.93 -15.38
C GLY A 117 6.66 5.37 -15.47
N MET A 118 7.02 6.19 -14.46
CA MET A 118 6.99 7.65 -14.62
C MET A 118 7.68 8.06 -15.92
N GLY A 119 7.13 9.08 -16.59
CA GLY A 119 7.73 9.66 -17.77
C GLY A 119 9.19 10.01 -17.50
N LEU A 120 10.09 9.52 -18.35
CA LEU A 120 11.46 10.01 -18.39
C LEU A 120 11.40 11.40 -19.02
N SER A 121 11.91 12.44 -18.32
CA SER A 121 12.25 13.67 -19.00
C SER A 121 13.33 13.33 -20.02
N MET A 122 12.97 13.34 -21.30
CA MET A 122 13.92 13.21 -22.40
C MET A 122 14.79 14.46 -22.44
N ASP A 123 15.81 14.50 -21.61
CA ASP A 123 16.99 15.36 -21.76
C ASP A 123 18.27 14.50 -21.86
N GLU A 124 18.18 13.35 -22.54
CA GLU A 124 19.36 12.64 -23.03
C GLU A 124 19.26 12.50 -24.55
N HIS A 125 19.75 13.53 -25.23
CA HIS A 125 20.04 13.50 -26.65
C HIS A 125 21.13 12.46 -26.92
N SER A 126 20.92 11.60 -27.92
CA SER A 126 21.97 10.96 -28.73
C SER A 126 21.30 10.52 -30.03
N HIS A 127 21.50 11.27 -31.11
CA HIS A 127 22.49 11.01 -32.18
C HIS A 127 21.93 10.10 -33.29
#